data_AF-A0AAE4VIC0-F1
#
_entry.id   AF-A0AAE4VIC0-F1
#
_cell.length_a   1.000
_cell.length_b   1.000
_cell.length_c   1.000
_cell.angle_alpha   90.00
_cell.angle_beta   90.00
_cell.angle_gamma   90.00
#
_symmetry.space_group_name_H-M   'P 1'
#
loop_
_entity.id
_entity.type
_entity.pdbx_description
1 polymer ?
#
loop_
_entity_poly.entity_id
_entity_poly.type
_entity_poly.pdbx_seq_one_letter_code
_entity_poly.pdbx_strand_id
1 'polypeptide(L)'
;MSDQSGSEVETSEHRRLAERRNVPTSGGSDAGKRATTRTARVPSDKAAEAKASEITSISTLFEYAYSLQGKQVKVPQAVFKTISSAEASPQADPEASLRQLRELAGSDPLLAVPPRLLAAIEASNDSPLLRRRLTDLLIAVLARHRVFRSEKVRTVLTGDSHHVDDAFTSVALASTDATAADLGIESNGVKSSDRERLRVNAITSLALLLSARDEWTVAELVERLELHLWRHVAKKPGNRPPRVAVTESSSLDALEVVARVFMTHADKARQETSEASERASAAERYAVMARDRVEAAEKRIEQRESELTDRKSEIAALEARIRTLESDLEVERRDRMIDRSHHLDDYETLRTRVTRTLDRQIDLLSDGLHALRNGSVSITDEYIERSVGTLKKELEQLRDDGEGY
;
A
#
# COMPACT_ATOMS: atom_id res chain seq x y z
N MET A 1 17.87 49.20 18.13
CA MET A 1 17.38 49.98 19.28
C MET A 1 16.58 49.02 20.15
N SER A 2 16.85 49.13 21.45
CA SER A 2 16.53 48.30 22.62
C SER A 2 15.14 47.66 22.68
N ASP A 3 15.05 46.42 23.16
CA ASP A 3 14.76 46.19 24.59
C ASP A 3 15.08 44.74 25.03
N GLN A 4 15.88 44.66 26.11
CA GLN A 4 16.20 43.48 26.91
C GLN A 4 15.47 43.62 28.25
N SER A 5 14.88 42.54 28.78
CA SER A 5 14.71 42.34 30.22
C SER A 5 14.32 40.90 30.58
N GLY A 6 15.07 40.35 31.55
CA GLY A 6 14.70 39.25 32.46
C GLY A 6 14.83 37.83 31.88
N SER A 7 15.43 36.84 32.53
CA SER A 7 15.78 36.69 33.94
C SER A 7 16.91 35.67 34.13
N GLU A 8 17.91 36.06 34.91
CA GLU A 8 18.85 35.18 35.61
C GLU A 8 18.11 34.32 36.66
N VAL A 9 18.66 33.15 37.02
CA VAL A 9 18.84 32.67 38.41
C VAL A 9 19.48 31.25 38.39
N GLU A 10 20.77 31.26 38.72
CA GLU A 10 21.46 30.39 39.70
C GLU A 10 21.79 28.93 39.34
N THR A 11 22.97 28.80 38.75
CA THR A 11 23.91 27.68 38.93
C THR A 11 24.83 27.95 40.12
N SER A 12 24.68 27.26 41.26
CA SER A 12 25.80 26.99 42.20
C SER A 12 25.29 26.31 43.47
N GLU A 13 25.57 25.02 43.65
CA GLU A 13 25.84 24.45 44.99
C GLU A 13 26.37 23.01 44.89
N HIS A 14 27.62 22.89 44.45
CA HIS A 14 28.47 21.77 44.84
C HIS A 14 29.41 22.26 45.95
N ARG A 15 29.57 21.40 46.99
CA ARG A 15 30.69 21.32 47.95
C ARG A 15 30.42 21.87 49.36
N ARG A 16 30.16 20.95 50.30
CA ARG A 16 30.65 20.91 51.69
C ARG A 16 30.31 19.53 52.27
N LEU A 17 31.28 18.63 52.33
CA LEU A 17 32.18 18.34 53.46
C LEU A 17 31.52 17.54 54.59
N ALA A 18 32.12 16.37 54.79
CA ALA A 18 32.05 15.44 55.90
C ALA A 18 32.07 16.10 57.29
N GLU A 19 31.42 15.46 58.27
CA GLU A 19 32.07 14.99 59.50
C GLU A 19 31.12 14.23 60.45
N ARG A 20 31.61 13.07 60.94
CA ARG A 20 31.43 12.47 62.30
C ARG A 20 30.02 11.94 62.65
N ARG A 21 29.82 10.79 63.30
CA ARG A 21 30.55 10.23 64.46
C ARG A 21 30.16 8.75 64.71
N ASN A 22 31.13 8.00 65.21
CA ASN A 22 31.09 6.61 65.71
C ASN A 22 30.07 6.32 66.86
N VAL A 23 29.37 5.16 66.79
CA VAL A 23 29.38 3.94 67.69
C VAL A 23 29.15 4.14 69.22
N PRO A 24 28.60 3.21 70.09
CA PRO A 24 28.32 1.75 69.98
C PRO A 24 27.03 1.15 70.67
N THR A 25 26.93 -0.20 70.56
CA THR A 25 26.63 -1.23 71.60
C THR A 25 25.22 -1.84 71.81
N SER A 26 25.22 -3.19 71.62
CA SER A 26 24.79 -4.23 72.58
C SER A 26 23.31 -4.54 72.81
N GLY A 27 22.96 -5.82 72.65
CA GLY A 27 21.82 -6.45 73.33
C GLY A 27 21.30 -7.70 72.62
N GLY A 28 21.81 -8.87 73.00
CA GLY A 28 21.29 -10.16 72.54
C GLY A 28 19.97 -10.57 73.23
N SER A 29 19.21 -11.45 72.59
CA SER A 29 18.52 -12.54 73.28
C SER A 29 18.22 -13.68 72.31
N ASP A 30 18.77 -14.82 72.68
CA ASP A 30 18.46 -16.17 72.26
C ASP A 30 17.02 -16.54 72.69
N ALA A 31 16.31 -17.29 71.84
CA ALA A 31 15.15 -18.12 72.21
C ALA A 31 14.75 -18.98 71.00
N GLY A 32 15.30 -20.20 70.98
CA GLY A 32 15.15 -21.15 69.88
C GLY A 32 13.73 -21.68 69.64
N LYS A 33 13.53 -22.15 68.40
CA LYS A 33 12.64 -23.27 68.08
C LYS A 33 13.34 -24.17 67.07
N ARG A 34 13.81 -25.32 67.58
CA ARG A 34 14.14 -26.51 66.79
C ARG A 34 12.89 -26.94 66.03
N ALA A 35 12.96 -26.92 64.70
CA ALA A 35 12.15 -27.76 63.85
C ALA A 35 13.11 -28.49 62.91
N THR A 36 13.26 -29.79 63.12
CA THR A 36 14.05 -30.71 62.29
C THR A 36 13.36 -30.89 60.94
N THR A 37 13.68 -30.04 59.98
CA THR A 37 13.36 -30.27 58.58
C THR A 37 14.48 -31.07 57.95
N ARG A 38 14.15 -32.33 57.61
CA ARG A 38 14.99 -33.27 56.88
C ARG A 38 15.41 -32.63 55.55
N THR A 39 16.62 -32.07 55.50
CA THR A 39 17.20 -31.50 54.29
C THR A 39 17.48 -32.63 53.29
N ALA A 40 16.70 -32.65 52.20
CA ALA A 40 17.07 -33.40 51.01
C ALA A 40 18.40 -32.84 50.49
N ARG A 41 19.46 -33.65 50.62
CA ARG A 41 20.82 -33.33 50.22
C ARG A 41 20.84 -33.03 48.71
N VAL A 42 21.21 -31.81 48.37
CA VAL A 42 21.53 -31.40 47.00
C VAL A 42 22.65 -32.32 46.48
N PRO A 43 22.52 -32.98 45.31
CA PRO A 43 23.65 -33.66 44.70
C PRO A 43 24.66 -32.60 44.30
N SER A 44 25.92 -32.73 44.73
CA SER A 44 27.01 -31.87 44.28
C SER A 44 27.22 -32.03 42.77
N ASP A 45 27.72 -30.99 42.09
CA ASP A 45 27.97 -31.01 40.64
C ASP A 45 28.82 -32.23 40.18
N LYS A 46 29.72 -32.71 41.05
CA LYS A 46 30.51 -33.93 40.81
C LYS A 46 29.69 -35.22 40.72
N ALA A 47 28.55 -35.32 41.41
CA ALA A 47 27.66 -36.48 41.35
C ALA A 47 26.76 -36.47 40.10
N ALA A 48 26.46 -35.27 39.57
CA ALA A 48 25.76 -35.13 38.30
C ALA A 48 26.67 -35.48 37.12
N GLU A 49 27.94 -35.08 37.15
CA GLU A 49 28.95 -35.49 36.15
C GLU A 49 29.21 -37.00 36.15
N ALA A 50 29.29 -37.64 37.33
CA ALA A 50 29.50 -39.08 37.44
C ALA A 50 28.32 -39.92 36.88
N LYS A 51 27.08 -39.44 37.02
CA LYS A 51 25.91 -40.08 36.39
C LYS A 51 25.80 -39.81 34.90
N ALA A 52 26.29 -38.66 34.43
CA ALA A 52 26.29 -38.33 33.00
C ALA A 52 27.26 -39.22 32.19
N SER A 53 28.34 -39.71 32.81
CA SER A 53 29.27 -40.67 32.18
C SER A 53 28.73 -42.10 32.03
N GLU A 54 27.64 -42.45 32.73
CA GLU A 54 26.98 -43.77 32.63
C GLU A 54 25.94 -43.82 31.49
N ILE A 55 25.66 -42.68 30.86
CA ILE A 55 24.68 -42.58 29.78
C ILE A 55 25.28 -43.17 28.51
N THR A 56 24.73 -44.29 28.06
CA THR A 56 25.22 -45.06 26.90
C THR A 56 24.16 -45.28 25.83
N SER A 57 22.88 -45.04 26.16
CA SER A 57 21.72 -45.23 25.27
C SER A 57 20.69 -44.11 25.41
N ILE A 58 19.79 -44.00 24.44
CA ILE A 58 18.64 -43.08 24.51
C ILE A 58 17.81 -43.31 25.79
N SER A 59 17.59 -44.56 26.18
CA SER A 59 16.85 -44.92 27.40
C SER A 59 17.49 -44.34 28.66
N THR A 60 18.80 -44.53 28.83
CA THR A 60 19.55 -43.99 29.99
C THR A 60 19.58 -42.47 30.02
N LEU A 61 19.55 -41.82 28.85
CA LEU A 61 19.46 -40.36 28.74
C LEU A 61 18.11 -39.85 29.26
N PHE A 62 17.02 -40.52 28.89
CA PHE A 62 15.68 -40.16 29.37
C PHE A 62 15.56 -40.41 30.88
N GLU A 63 15.99 -41.56 31.39
CA GLU A 63 15.99 -41.83 32.84
C GLU A 63 16.73 -40.76 33.63
N TYR A 64 17.92 -40.35 33.14
CA TYR A 64 18.68 -39.26 33.73
C TYR A 64 17.87 -37.95 33.71
N ALA A 65 17.29 -37.57 32.56
CA ALA A 65 16.49 -36.36 32.43
C ALA A 65 15.26 -36.34 33.36
N TYR A 66 14.54 -37.44 33.47
CA TYR A 66 13.39 -37.57 34.38
C TYR A 66 13.81 -37.60 35.86
N SER A 67 14.98 -38.15 36.19
CA SER A 67 15.53 -38.12 37.56
C SER A 67 15.82 -36.70 38.05
N LEU A 68 16.03 -35.74 37.13
CA LEU A 68 16.28 -34.34 37.44
C LEU A 68 15.00 -33.54 37.70
N GLN A 69 13.82 -34.10 37.45
CA GLN A 69 12.51 -33.49 37.75
C GLN A 69 12.36 -32.04 37.23
N GLY A 70 12.81 -31.80 35.99
CA GLY A 70 12.71 -30.48 35.34
C GLY A 70 13.83 -29.48 35.65
N LYS A 71 14.90 -29.92 36.36
CA LYS A 71 16.16 -29.16 36.42
C LYS A 71 16.88 -29.19 35.07
N GLN A 72 17.87 -28.31 34.91
CA GLN A 72 18.66 -28.23 33.68
C GLN A 72 19.39 -29.56 33.41
N VAL A 73 19.17 -30.11 32.23
CA VAL A 73 19.85 -31.31 31.76
C VAL A 73 21.18 -30.87 31.16
N LYS A 74 22.29 -31.17 31.85
CA LYS A 74 23.65 -30.95 31.37
C LYS A 74 24.25 -32.30 31.01
N VAL A 75 24.51 -32.51 29.73
CA VAL A 75 25.09 -33.75 29.19
C VAL A 75 26.28 -33.37 28.30
N PRO A 76 27.49 -33.91 28.56
CA PRO A 76 28.66 -33.65 27.73
C PRO A 76 28.46 -34.07 26.27
N GLN A 77 29.02 -33.35 25.32
CA GLN A 77 28.91 -33.69 23.88
C GLN A 77 29.46 -35.09 23.55
N ALA A 78 30.46 -35.57 24.28
CA ALA A 78 31.01 -36.91 24.13
C ALA A 78 29.94 -38.00 24.33
N VAL A 79 28.99 -37.79 25.25
CA VAL A 79 27.90 -38.72 25.54
C VAL A 79 26.94 -38.82 24.36
N PHE A 80 26.58 -37.69 23.73
CA PHE A 80 25.73 -37.70 22.53
C PHE A 80 26.39 -38.43 21.36
N LYS A 81 27.72 -38.37 21.22
CA LYS A 81 28.46 -39.15 20.22
C LYS A 81 28.39 -40.65 20.51
N THR A 82 28.54 -41.05 21.77
CA THR A 82 28.41 -42.45 22.21
C THR A 82 27.00 -42.99 22.00
N ILE A 83 25.96 -42.21 22.30
CA ILE A 83 24.58 -42.61 22.03
C ILE A 83 24.35 -42.73 20.52
N SER A 84 24.85 -41.76 19.73
CA SER A 84 24.69 -41.78 18.28
C SER A 84 25.33 -43.02 17.64
N SER A 85 26.46 -43.50 18.15
CA SER A 85 27.10 -44.72 17.66
C SER A 85 26.40 -46.00 18.14
N ALA A 86 25.91 -46.03 19.38
CA ALA A 86 25.12 -47.14 19.91
C ALA A 86 23.78 -47.32 19.15
N GLU A 87 23.12 -46.22 18.82
CA GLU A 87 21.82 -46.21 18.13
C GLU A 87 21.91 -46.49 16.62
N ALA A 88 23.12 -46.43 16.04
CA ALA A 88 23.38 -46.89 14.67
C ALA A 88 23.54 -48.42 14.58
N SER A 89 23.60 -49.11 15.73
CA SER A 89 23.68 -50.57 15.77
C SER A 89 22.33 -51.20 15.40
N PRO A 90 22.29 -52.26 14.56
CA PRO A 90 21.06 -52.96 14.19
C PRO A 90 20.35 -53.67 15.36
N GLN A 91 20.93 -53.66 16.56
CA GLN A 91 20.34 -54.18 17.79
C GLN A 91 19.50 -53.15 18.56
N ALA A 92 19.47 -51.89 18.14
CA ALA A 92 18.65 -50.87 18.77
C ALA A 92 17.16 -51.13 18.49
N ASP A 93 16.37 -51.41 19.53
CA ASP A 93 14.90 -51.53 19.44
C ASP A 93 14.26 -50.14 19.68
N PRO A 94 13.81 -49.43 18.63
CA PRO A 94 13.19 -48.12 18.78
C PRO A 94 11.85 -48.18 19.54
N GLU A 95 11.16 -49.32 19.52
CA GLU A 95 9.85 -49.47 20.16
C GLU A 95 10.00 -49.74 21.66
N ALA A 96 11.09 -50.38 22.10
CA ALA A 96 11.46 -50.47 23.51
C ALA A 96 11.72 -49.07 24.11
N SER A 97 12.53 -48.24 23.45
CA SER A 97 12.83 -46.88 23.91
C SER A 97 11.56 -46.01 24.00
N LEU A 98 10.64 -46.15 23.04
CA LEU A 98 9.33 -45.48 23.09
C LEU A 98 8.46 -45.94 24.26
N ARG A 99 8.41 -47.25 24.56
CA ARG A 99 7.61 -47.79 25.68
C ARG A 99 8.12 -47.26 27.02
N GLN A 100 9.42 -47.35 27.26
CA GLN A 100 10.05 -46.85 28.49
C GLN A 100 9.86 -45.34 28.65
N LEU A 101 10.01 -44.58 27.57
CA LEU A 101 9.79 -43.14 27.59
C LEU A 101 8.33 -42.78 27.91
N ARG A 102 7.36 -43.56 27.43
CA ARG A 102 5.93 -43.36 27.76
C ARG A 102 5.64 -43.61 29.24
N GLU A 103 6.28 -44.60 29.85
CA GLU A 103 6.16 -44.87 31.29
C GLU A 103 6.75 -43.71 32.10
N LEU A 104 7.96 -43.26 31.75
CA LEU A 104 8.62 -42.12 32.39
C LEU A 104 7.80 -40.84 32.25
N ALA A 105 7.27 -40.56 31.06
CA ALA A 105 6.41 -39.39 30.81
C ALA A 105 5.13 -39.39 31.65
N GLY A 106 4.60 -40.57 32.00
CA GLY A 106 3.47 -40.71 32.91
C GLY A 106 3.75 -40.16 34.32
N SER A 107 5.02 -40.09 34.72
CA SER A 107 5.45 -39.52 36.01
C SER A 107 5.69 -38.00 35.99
N ASP A 108 5.53 -37.33 34.84
CA ASP A 108 5.70 -35.87 34.66
C ASP A 108 4.39 -35.20 34.19
N PRO A 109 3.38 -35.07 35.07
CA PRO A 109 2.08 -34.52 34.72
C PRO A 109 2.11 -33.01 34.37
N LEU A 110 3.19 -32.31 34.72
CA LEU A 110 3.37 -30.88 34.46
C LEU A 110 4.34 -30.59 33.31
N LEU A 111 4.82 -31.63 32.61
CA LEU A 111 5.74 -31.52 31.47
C LEU A 111 7.02 -30.72 31.79
N ALA A 112 7.57 -30.87 33.00
CA ALA A 112 8.76 -30.14 33.41
C ALA A 112 10.04 -30.60 32.66
N VAL A 113 10.07 -31.85 32.20
CA VAL A 113 11.26 -32.48 31.58
C VAL A 113 11.40 -32.20 30.09
N PRO A 114 10.34 -32.33 29.24
CA PRO A 114 10.43 -32.11 27.79
C PRO A 114 11.13 -30.81 27.34
N PRO A 115 10.83 -29.61 27.90
CA PRO A 115 11.46 -28.39 27.42
C PRO A 115 12.95 -28.33 27.78
N ARG A 116 13.36 -28.96 28.90
CA ARG A 116 14.77 -29.03 29.32
C ARG A 116 15.56 -29.99 28.47
N LEU A 117 14.95 -31.10 28.10
CA LEU A 117 15.59 -32.08 27.23
C LEU A 117 15.74 -31.54 25.81
N LEU A 118 14.70 -30.91 25.24
CA LEU A 118 14.80 -30.28 23.92
C LEU A 118 15.91 -29.22 23.87
N ALA A 119 16.01 -28.38 24.90
CA ALA A 119 17.10 -27.41 25.01
C ALA A 119 18.49 -28.07 25.09
N ALA A 120 18.62 -29.20 25.82
CA ALA A 120 19.88 -29.94 25.92
C ALA A 120 20.26 -30.62 24.60
N ILE A 121 19.27 -31.12 23.84
CA ILE A 121 19.45 -31.67 22.50
C ILE A 121 19.93 -30.58 21.55
N GLU A 122 19.34 -29.40 21.59
CA GLU A 122 19.74 -28.29 20.71
C GLU A 122 21.15 -27.76 21.03
N ALA A 123 21.56 -27.83 22.30
CA ALA A 123 22.95 -27.54 22.69
C ALA A 123 23.96 -28.61 22.17
N SER A 124 23.49 -29.79 21.75
CA SER A 124 24.31 -30.85 21.20
C SER A 124 24.39 -30.75 19.66
N ASN A 125 25.40 -30.04 19.16
CA ASN A 125 25.48 -29.65 17.75
C ASN A 125 25.98 -30.76 16.79
N ASP A 126 26.36 -31.93 17.30
CA ASP A 126 27.24 -32.87 16.58
C ASP A 126 26.54 -34.14 16.01
N SER A 127 25.22 -34.30 16.11
CA SER A 127 24.52 -35.44 15.48
C SER A 127 23.07 -35.12 15.05
N PRO A 128 22.84 -34.74 13.77
CA PRO A 128 21.50 -34.35 13.29
C PRO A 128 20.53 -35.53 13.26
N LEU A 129 21.01 -36.76 13.01
CA LEU A 129 20.18 -37.97 13.03
C LEU A 129 19.68 -38.30 14.43
N LEU A 130 20.56 -38.20 15.44
CA LEU A 130 20.17 -38.40 16.83
C LEU A 130 19.18 -37.33 17.28
N ARG A 131 19.43 -36.06 16.92
CA ARG A 131 18.50 -34.95 17.20
C ARG A 131 17.11 -35.24 16.63
N ARG A 132 17.02 -35.57 15.33
CA ARG A 132 15.75 -35.92 14.70
C ARG A 132 15.05 -37.07 15.41
N ARG A 133 15.78 -38.14 15.72
CA ARG A 133 15.22 -39.31 16.43
C ARG A 133 14.70 -38.93 17.82
N LEU A 134 15.46 -38.17 18.60
CA LEU A 134 15.02 -37.72 19.93
C LEU A 134 13.79 -36.80 19.84
N THR A 135 13.75 -35.92 18.83
CA THR A 135 12.56 -35.10 18.53
C THR A 135 11.35 -35.96 18.18
N ASP A 136 11.49 -36.97 17.32
CA ASP A 136 10.40 -37.88 16.94
C ASP A 136 9.84 -38.67 18.15
N LEU A 137 10.73 -39.13 19.03
CA LEU A 137 10.35 -39.78 20.29
C LEU A 137 9.54 -38.83 21.19
N LEU A 138 9.97 -37.56 21.29
CA LEU A 138 9.27 -36.54 22.07
C LEU A 138 7.94 -36.12 21.45
N ILE A 139 7.83 -36.08 20.11
CA ILE A 139 6.55 -35.91 19.40
C ILE A 139 5.57 -37.01 19.83
N ALA A 140 6.01 -38.27 19.80
CA ALA A 140 5.17 -39.40 20.16
C ALA A 140 4.71 -39.38 21.63
N VAL A 141 5.51 -38.81 22.52
CA VAL A 141 5.15 -38.61 23.93
C VAL A 141 4.15 -37.47 24.10
N LEU A 142 4.47 -36.30 23.57
CA LEU A 142 3.64 -35.11 23.71
C LEU A 142 2.26 -35.34 23.09
N ALA A 143 2.17 -35.97 21.93
CA ALA A 143 0.91 -36.29 21.26
C ALA A 143 -0.06 -37.14 22.12
N ARG A 144 0.43 -37.88 23.13
CA ARG A 144 -0.40 -38.65 24.06
C ARG A 144 -0.89 -37.81 25.25
N HIS A 145 -0.15 -36.77 25.61
CA HIS A 145 -0.47 -35.90 26.73
C HIS A 145 -1.77 -35.13 26.46
N ARG A 146 -2.62 -34.99 27.48
CA ARG A 146 -3.98 -34.43 27.33
C ARG A 146 -4.01 -33.05 26.67
N VAL A 147 -3.06 -32.21 27.06
CA VAL A 147 -2.90 -30.84 26.56
C VAL A 147 -2.63 -30.77 25.04
N PHE A 148 -2.14 -31.84 24.42
CA PHE A 148 -1.78 -31.88 23.00
C PHE A 148 -2.75 -32.71 22.15
N ARG A 149 -3.88 -33.18 22.70
CA ARG A 149 -4.79 -34.09 22.00
C ARG A 149 -5.66 -33.42 20.93
N SER A 150 -5.78 -32.10 20.93
CA SER A 150 -6.61 -31.39 19.96
C SER A 150 -6.12 -31.67 18.53
N GLU A 151 -7.05 -31.80 17.59
CA GLU A 151 -6.72 -32.11 16.19
C GLU A 151 -5.74 -31.09 15.59
N LYS A 152 -5.96 -29.80 15.85
CA LYS A 152 -5.05 -28.70 15.45
C LYS A 152 -3.60 -28.89 15.89
N VAL A 153 -3.38 -29.47 17.07
CA VAL A 153 -2.03 -29.73 17.59
C VAL A 153 -1.46 -31.00 16.96
N ARG A 154 -2.29 -32.02 16.74
CA ARG A 154 -1.87 -33.27 16.10
C ARG A 154 -1.40 -33.04 14.66
N THR A 155 -2.14 -32.25 13.88
CA THR A 155 -1.77 -31.91 12.50
C THR A 155 -0.41 -31.20 12.45
N VAL A 156 -0.21 -30.21 13.34
CA VAL A 156 1.06 -29.49 13.48
C VAL A 156 2.19 -30.42 13.91
N LEU A 157 1.96 -31.34 14.84
CA LEU A 157 2.95 -32.34 15.27
C LEU A 157 3.31 -33.35 14.16
N THR A 158 2.40 -33.64 13.24
CA THR A 158 2.66 -34.54 12.09
C THR A 158 3.31 -33.87 10.89
N GLY A 159 3.46 -32.54 10.90
CA GLY A 159 4.24 -31.79 9.89
C GLY A 159 3.47 -30.72 9.12
N ASP A 160 2.20 -30.44 9.46
CA ASP A 160 1.45 -29.35 8.83
C ASP A 160 1.71 -28.02 9.56
N SER A 161 2.51 -27.14 8.94
CA SER A 161 2.89 -25.85 9.54
C SER A 161 1.87 -24.72 9.33
N HIS A 162 0.76 -24.95 8.62
CA HIS A 162 -0.19 -23.86 8.32
C HIS A 162 -0.98 -23.37 9.55
N HIS A 163 -1.12 -24.21 10.57
CA HIS A 163 -1.97 -23.95 11.76
C HIS A 163 -1.17 -23.87 13.06
N VAL A 164 0.09 -23.42 13.02
CA VAL A 164 0.98 -23.35 14.18
C VAL A 164 0.39 -22.48 15.31
N ASP A 165 -0.15 -21.29 15.00
CA ASP A 165 -0.75 -20.40 16.01
C ASP A 165 -2.02 -20.98 16.65
N ASP A 166 -2.81 -21.66 15.83
CA ASP A 166 -4.00 -22.39 16.24
C ASP A 166 -3.64 -23.52 17.23
N ALA A 167 -2.53 -24.22 16.99
CA ALA A 167 -2.01 -25.25 17.88
C ALA A 167 -1.53 -24.67 19.23
N PHE A 168 -0.76 -23.57 19.21
CA PHE A 168 -0.35 -22.89 20.45
C PHE A 168 -1.55 -22.42 21.28
N THR A 169 -2.55 -21.83 20.64
CA THR A 169 -3.78 -21.39 21.29
C THR A 169 -4.52 -22.58 21.92
N SER A 170 -4.62 -23.70 21.19
CA SER A 170 -5.26 -24.93 21.67
C SER A 170 -4.52 -25.51 22.89
N VAL A 171 -3.19 -25.53 22.88
CA VAL A 171 -2.36 -25.95 24.01
C VAL A 171 -2.56 -25.03 25.23
N ALA A 172 -2.60 -23.72 25.01
CA ALA A 172 -2.79 -22.76 26.09
C ALA A 172 -4.15 -22.91 26.79
N LEU A 173 -5.22 -23.08 26.01
CA LEU A 173 -6.57 -23.34 26.51
C LEU A 173 -6.64 -24.68 27.24
N ALA A 174 -6.15 -25.76 26.62
CA ALA A 174 -6.15 -27.09 27.23
C ALA A 174 -5.34 -27.15 28.54
N SER A 175 -4.25 -26.38 28.66
CA SER A 175 -3.48 -26.26 29.90
C SER A 175 -4.25 -25.54 31.02
N THR A 176 -5.14 -24.62 30.66
CA THR A 176 -5.96 -23.86 31.61
C THR A 176 -7.13 -24.70 32.10
N ASP A 177 -7.72 -25.50 31.22
CA ASP A 177 -8.90 -26.32 31.49
C ASP A 177 -8.58 -27.71 32.07
N ALA A 178 -7.30 -28.12 32.06
CA ALA A 178 -6.87 -29.42 32.56
C ALA A 178 -7.30 -29.66 34.02
N THR A 179 -7.98 -30.79 34.25
CA THR A 179 -8.38 -31.24 35.59
C THR A 179 -7.30 -32.13 36.23
N ALA A 180 -7.38 -32.35 37.54
CA ALA A 180 -6.46 -33.26 38.24
C ALA A 180 -6.56 -34.69 37.69
N ALA A 181 -7.77 -35.14 37.34
CA ALA A 181 -8.01 -36.43 36.70
C ALA A 181 -7.39 -36.53 35.30
N ASP A 182 -7.45 -35.45 34.51
CA ASP A 182 -6.81 -35.42 33.18
C ASP A 182 -5.29 -35.59 33.27
N LEU A 183 -4.68 -35.02 34.31
CA LEU A 183 -3.23 -35.07 34.54
C LEU A 183 -2.79 -36.30 35.33
N GLY A 184 -3.71 -37.18 35.75
CA GLY A 184 -3.36 -38.34 36.58
C GLY A 184 -2.83 -37.96 37.98
N ILE A 185 -3.20 -36.78 38.48
CA ILE A 185 -2.80 -36.30 39.80
C ILE A 185 -3.89 -36.72 40.80
N GLU A 186 -3.50 -37.49 41.81
CA GLU A 186 -4.37 -37.86 42.94
C GLU A 186 -4.56 -36.65 43.89
N SER A 187 -5.22 -35.61 43.42
CA SER A 187 -5.56 -34.42 44.21
C SER A 187 -6.98 -33.94 43.94
N ASN A 188 -7.56 -33.23 44.90
CA ASN A 188 -8.89 -32.60 44.78
C ASN A 188 -8.92 -31.41 43.79
N GLY A 189 -7.83 -31.15 43.05
CA GLY A 189 -7.72 -30.06 42.09
C GLY A 189 -6.28 -29.65 41.79
N VAL A 190 -6.09 -28.98 40.66
CA VAL A 190 -4.80 -28.41 40.23
C VAL A 190 -4.72 -26.94 40.64
N LYS A 191 -3.70 -26.58 41.42
CA LYS A 191 -3.46 -25.20 41.86
C LYS A 191 -3.22 -24.28 40.65
N SER A 192 -3.60 -23.01 40.78
CA SER A 192 -3.37 -22.01 39.71
C SER A 192 -1.90 -21.87 39.33
N SER A 193 -0.98 -21.99 40.30
CA SER A 193 0.46 -21.99 40.05
C SER A 193 0.92 -23.19 39.22
N ASP A 194 0.32 -24.36 39.42
CA ASP A 194 0.68 -25.59 38.72
C ASP A 194 0.09 -25.60 37.31
N ARG A 195 -1.11 -25.03 37.12
CA ARG A 195 -1.67 -24.78 35.78
C ARG A 195 -0.81 -23.82 34.97
N GLU A 196 -0.34 -22.74 35.59
CA GLU A 196 0.57 -21.80 34.91
C GLU A 196 1.89 -22.48 34.54
N ARG A 197 2.46 -23.30 35.44
CA ARG A 197 3.66 -24.09 35.13
C ARG A 197 3.44 -25.06 33.98
N LEU A 198 2.33 -25.80 33.98
CA LEU A 198 1.95 -26.68 32.89
C LEU A 198 1.84 -25.91 31.57
N ARG A 199 1.16 -24.75 31.57
CA ARG A 199 1.00 -23.90 30.39
C ARG A 199 2.34 -23.44 29.84
N VAL A 200 3.22 -22.91 30.71
CA VAL A 200 4.56 -22.46 30.33
C VAL A 200 5.35 -23.62 29.73
N ASN A 201 5.41 -24.75 30.43
CA ASN A 201 6.14 -25.92 30.00
C ASN A 201 5.62 -26.49 28.67
N ALA A 202 4.29 -26.58 28.50
CA ALA A 202 3.68 -27.10 27.28
C ALA A 202 3.96 -26.19 26.07
N ILE A 203 3.80 -24.87 26.22
CA ILE A 203 4.10 -23.90 25.16
C ILE A 203 5.59 -23.91 24.82
N THR A 204 6.47 -23.90 25.82
CA THR A 204 7.93 -23.96 25.59
C THR A 204 8.33 -25.28 24.92
N SER A 205 7.73 -26.41 25.33
CA SER A 205 7.98 -27.70 24.69
C SER A 205 7.55 -27.71 23.24
N LEU A 206 6.35 -27.20 22.94
CA LEU A 206 5.86 -27.09 21.56
C LEU A 206 6.77 -26.18 20.72
N ALA A 207 7.14 -25.02 21.25
CA ALA A 207 8.00 -24.06 20.56
C ALA A 207 9.38 -24.63 20.25
N LEU A 208 10.05 -25.24 21.23
CA LEU A 208 11.37 -25.85 21.04
C LEU A 208 11.33 -27.07 20.12
N LEU A 209 10.25 -27.85 20.18
CA LEU A 209 10.07 -29.01 19.31
C LEU A 209 9.89 -28.57 17.86
N LEU A 210 9.00 -27.61 17.61
CA LEU A 210 8.75 -27.11 16.26
C LEU A 210 9.96 -26.36 15.73
N SER A 211 10.67 -25.57 16.56
CA SER A 211 11.90 -24.91 16.12
C SER A 211 12.98 -25.90 15.73
N ALA A 212 13.12 -27.01 16.46
CA ALA A 212 14.10 -28.05 16.15
C ALA A 212 13.72 -28.90 14.92
N ARG A 213 12.43 -29.09 14.66
CA ARG A 213 11.93 -29.91 13.54
C ARG A 213 11.84 -29.11 12.23
N ASP A 214 11.30 -27.90 12.30
CA ASP A 214 11.02 -27.03 11.16
C ASP A 214 12.13 -25.98 10.93
N GLU A 215 13.25 -26.12 11.66
CA GLU A 215 14.46 -25.28 11.54
C GLU A 215 14.18 -23.77 11.68
N TRP A 216 13.34 -23.40 12.65
CA TRP A 216 13.01 -21.99 12.88
C TRP A 216 14.25 -21.17 13.21
N THR A 217 14.27 -19.95 12.71
CA THR A 217 15.21 -18.93 13.14
C THR A 217 14.95 -18.55 14.60
N VAL A 218 15.98 -17.98 15.25
CA VAL A 218 15.84 -17.44 16.62
C VAL A 218 14.76 -16.36 16.67
N ALA A 219 14.61 -15.55 15.62
CA ALA A 219 13.59 -14.52 15.53
C ALA A 219 12.18 -15.12 15.57
N GLU A 220 11.92 -16.15 14.75
CA GLU A 220 10.62 -16.85 14.73
C GLU A 220 10.31 -17.49 16.09
N LEU A 221 11.28 -18.15 16.73
CA LEU A 221 11.08 -18.71 18.07
C LEU A 221 10.71 -17.63 19.09
N VAL A 222 11.41 -16.49 19.07
CA VAL A 222 11.15 -15.34 19.95
C VAL A 222 9.76 -14.77 19.69
N GLU A 223 9.33 -14.63 18.44
CA GLU A 223 7.99 -14.17 18.07
C GLU A 223 6.89 -15.10 18.60
N ARG A 224 7.05 -16.43 18.42
CA ARG A 224 6.06 -17.39 18.92
C ARG A 224 5.97 -17.38 20.44
N LEU A 225 7.09 -17.27 21.13
CA LEU A 225 7.12 -17.13 22.60
C LEU A 225 6.55 -15.80 23.06
N GLU A 226 6.80 -14.70 22.35
CA GLU A 226 6.20 -13.40 22.66
C GLU A 226 4.67 -13.47 22.60
N LEU A 227 4.15 -13.99 21.49
CA LEU A 227 2.73 -14.03 21.20
C LEU A 227 1.95 -14.92 22.18
N HIS A 228 2.46 -16.13 22.43
CA HIS A 228 1.72 -17.18 23.15
C HIS A 228 2.11 -17.31 24.62
N LEU A 229 3.31 -16.87 25.01
CA LEU A 229 3.81 -17.01 26.38
C LEU A 229 3.92 -15.67 27.11
N TRP A 230 4.74 -14.74 26.60
CA TRP A 230 5.14 -13.54 27.34
C TRP A 230 4.06 -12.47 27.41
N ARG A 231 3.28 -12.26 26.33
CA ARG A 231 2.13 -11.32 26.36
C ARG A 231 1.14 -11.66 27.45
N HIS A 232 0.91 -12.94 27.73
CA HIS A 232 -0.02 -13.34 28.78
C HIS A 232 0.51 -13.00 30.17
N VAL A 233 1.82 -13.14 30.39
CA VAL A 233 2.47 -12.75 31.65
C VAL A 233 2.44 -11.23 31.82
N ALA A 234 2.70 -10.47 30.76
CA ALA A 234 2.69 -9.00 30.80
C ALA A 234 1.30 -8.40 31.09
N LYS A 235 0.21 -9.07 30.66
CA LYS A 235 -1.17 -8.64 30.91
C LYS A 235 -1.62 -8.86 32.35
N LYS A 236 -1.01 -9.79 33.09
CA LYS A 236 -1.33 -10.01 34.51
C LYS A 236 -0.64 -8.90 35.32
N PRO A 237 -1.36 -8.16 36.18
CA PRO A 237 -0.73 -7.20 37.07
C PRO A 237 0.23 -7.97 37.98
N GLY A 238 1.52 -7.90 37.67
CA GLY A 238 2.56 -8.51 38.47
C GLY A 238 2.79 -7.69 39.73
N ASN A 239 3.07 -8.36 40.85
CA ASN A 239 3.51 -7.68 42.08
C ASN A 239 4.89 -7.01 41.94
N ARG A 240 5.65 -7.32 40.87
CA ARG A 240 7.00 -6.81 40.65
C ARG A 240 6.99 -5.67 39.62
N PRO A 241 7.55 -4.49 39.95
CA PRO A 241 7.70 -3.41 38.99
C PRO A 241 8.56 -3.86 37.79
N PRO A 242 8.23 -3.46 36.55
CA PRO A 242 8.97 -3.86 35.35
C PRO A 242 10.48 -3.58 35.42
N ARG A 243 10.87 -2.44 36.02
CA ARG A 243 12.28 -2.06 36.20
C ARG A 243 13.07 -3.10 36.99
N VAL A 244 12.49 -3.61 38.08
CA VAL A 244 13.10 -4.63 38.94
C VAL A 244 13.17 -5.98 38.22
N ALA A 245 12.13 -6.32 37.45
CA ALA A 245 12.09 -7.57 36.70
C ALA A 245 13.20 -7.68 35.64
N VAL A 246 13.54 -6.56 34.99
CA VAL A 246 14.63 -6.52 33.99
C VAL A 246 16.00 -6.60 34.67
N THR A 247 16.24 -5.80 35.72
CA THR A 247 17.56 -5.72 36.38
C THR A 247 17.92 -6.96 37.19
N GLU A 248 16.94 -7.66 37.76
CA GLU A 248 17.16 -8.89 38.52
C GLU A 248 16.95 -10.17 37.70
N SER A 249 16.83 -10.05 36.38
CA SER A 249 16.75 -11.23 35.52
C SER A 249 18.06 -12.03 35.60
N SER A 250 17.94 -13.34 35.76
CA SER A 250 19.08 -14.22 36.02
C SER A 250 19.82 -14.68 34.76
N SER A 251 19.37 -14.28 33.56
CA SER A 251 19.94 -14.73 32.28
C SER A 251 20.17 -13.53 31.36
N LEU A 252 21.35 -12.94 31.45
CA LEU A 252 21.78 -11.83 30.60
C LEU A 252 21.86 -12.25 29.13
N ASP A 253 22.33 -13.45 28.84
CA ASP A 253 22.40 -13.99 27.48
C ASP A 253 21.02 -14.06 26.81
N ALA A 254 19.98 -14.48 27.57
CA ALA A 254 18.62 -14.52 27.05
C ALA A 254 18.08 -13.12 26.76
N LEU A 255 18.39 -12.14 27.63
CA LEU A 255 18.02 -10.74 27.38
C LEU A 255 18.72 -10.18 26.14
N GLU A 256 20.01 -10.50 25.94
CA GLU A 256 20.76 -10.04 24.78
C GLU A 256 20.14 -10.56 23.47
N VAL A 257 19.84 -11.86 23.40
CA VAL A 257 19.23 -12.50 22.23
C VAL A 257 17.89 -11.85 21.91
N VAL A 258 17.02 -11.70 22.93
CA VAL A 258 15.69 -11.10 22.75
C VAL A 258 15.80 -9.63 22.35
N ALA A 259 16.69 -8.85 22.98
CA ALA A 259 16.92 -7.45 22.65
C ALA A 259 17.38 -7.29 21.20
N ARG A 260 18.30 -8.16 20.74
CA ARG A 260 18.80 -8.14 19.35
C ARG A 260 17.67 -8.36 18.34
N VAL A 261 16.82 -9.37 18.56
CA VAL A 261 15.67 -9.65 17.67
C VAL A 261 14.73 -8.45 17.61
N PHE A 262 14.34 -7.88 18.76
CA PHE A 262 13.45 -6.72 18.77
C PHE A 262 14.08 -5.46 18.21
N MET A 263 15.38 -5.25 18.38
CA MET A 263 16.10 -4.15 17.72
C MET A 263 16.05 -4.29 16.20
N THR A 264 16.33 -5.48 15.66
CA THR A 264 16.24 -5.74 14.22
C THR A 264 14.82 -5.48 13.70
N HIS A 265 13.78 -5.89 14.43
CA HIS A 265 12.40 -5.60 14.04
C HIS A 265 12.07 -4.10 14.12
N ALA A 266 12.56 -3.40 15.14
CA ALA A 266 12.36 -1.96 15.28
C ALA A 266 13.05 -1.18 14.15
N ASP A 267 14.26 -1.57 13.76
CA ASP A 267 14.99 -0.92 12.68
C ASP A 267 14.33 -1.19 11.32
N LYS A 268 13.87 -2.42 11.08
CA LYS A 268 13.08 -2.74 9.87
C LYS A 268 11.79 -1.93 9.81
N ALA A 269 11.04 -1.85 10.92
CA ALA A 269 9.81 -1.08 10.98
C ALA A 269 10.05 0.43 10.76
N ARG A 270 11.16 0.97 11.27
CA ARG A 270 11.58 2.36 11.00
C ARG A 270 11.90 2.58 9.53
N GLN A 271 12.63 1.64 8.91
CA GLN A 271 12.94 1.72 7.48
C GLN A 271 11.67 1.70 6.63
N GLU A 272 10.77 0.74 6.87
CA GLU A 272 9.48 0.64 6.16
C GLU A 272 8.64 1.92 6.31
N THR A 273 8.64 2.52 7.51
CA THR A 273 7.95 3.79 7.78
C THR A 273 8.58 4.96 7.01
N SER A 274 9.91 5.01 6.94
CA SER A 274 10.64 6.03 6.18
C SER A 274 10.32 5.93 4.69
N GLU A 275 10.40 4.72 4.13
CA GLU A 275 10.08 4.46 2.72
C GLU A 275 8.61 4.77 2.40
N ALA A 276 7.69 4.46 3.31
CA ALA A 276 6.27 4.81 3.16
C ALA A 276 6.06 6.33 3.16
N SER A 277 6.77 7.07 4.02
CA SER A 277 6.74 8.53 4.08
C SER A 277 7.29 9.17 2.80
N GLU A 278 8.39 8.65 2.27
CA GLU A 278 8.98 9.10 1.00
C GLU A 278 8.03 8.85 -0.18
N ARG A 279 7.40 7.67 -0.25
CA ARG A 279 6.40 7.33 -1.25
C ARG A 279 5.18 8.25 -1.18
N ALA A 280 4.69 8.55 0.02
CA ALA A 280 3.58 9.48 0.21
C ALA A 280 3.95 10.89 -0.26
N SER A 281 5.13 11.38 0.11
CA SER A 281 5.64 12.70 -0.29
C SER A 281 5.86 12.81 -1.80
N ALA A 282 6.29 11.72 -2.46
CA ALA A 282 6.40 11.67 -3.91
C ALA A 282 5.02 11.71 -4.59
N ALA A 283 4.06 10.92 -4.09
CA ALA A 283 2.70 10.90 -4.62
C ALA A 283 2.01 12.27 -4.50
N GLU A 284 2.19 12.97 -3.38
CA GLU A 284 1.66 14.32 -3.19
C GLU A 284 2.23 15.31 -4.20
N ARG A 285 3.56 15.29 -4.44
CA ARG A 285 4.18 16.12 -5.48
C ARG A 285 3.64 15.82 -6.87
N TYR A 286 3.45 14.54 -7.21
CA TYR A 286 2.84 14.17 -8.48
C TYR A 286 1.38 14.64 -8.60
N ALA A 287 0.61 14.57 -7.52
CA ALA A 287 -0.77 15.05 -7.50
C ALA A 287 -0.85 16.56 -7.72
N VAL A 288 0.03 17.35 -7.08
CA VAL A 288 0.13 18.80 -7.31
C VAL A 288 0.48 19.09 -8.77
N MET A 289 1.53 18.45 -9.31
CA MET A 289 1.93 18.65 -10.71
C MET A 289 0.82 18.24 -11.70
N ALA A 290 0.08 17.17 -11.40
CA ALA A 290 -1.05 16.73 -12.23
C ALA A 290 -2.18 17.77 -12.20
N ARG A 291 -2.49 18.33 -11.02
CA ARG A 291 -3.47 19.40 -10.86
C ARG A 291 -3.07 20.65 -11.65
N ASP A 292 -1.82 21.08 -11.54
CA ASP A 292 -1.31 22.26 -12.27
C ASP A 292 -1.39 22.05 -13.79
N ARG A 293 -1.11 20.83 -14.27
CA ARG A 293 -1.26 20.48 -15.69
C ARG A 293 -2.71 20.50 -16.16
N VAL A 294 -3.63 20.02 -15.32
CA VAL A 294 -5.07 20.06 -15.62
C VAL A 294 -5.54 21.52 -15.68
N GLU A 295 -5.19 22.35 -14.69
CA GLU A 295 -5.56 23.77 -14.69
C GLU A 295 -4.98 24.52 -15.91
N ALA A 296 -3.73 24.24 -16.29
CA ALA A 296 -3.12 24.81 -17.49
C ALA A 296 -3.81 24.34 -18.78
N ALA A 297 -4.27 23.09 -18.84
CA ALA A 297 -5.03 22.56 -19.97
C ALA A 297 -6.42 23.19 -20.05
N GLU A 298 -7.12 23.35 -18.91
CA GLU A 298 -8.43 24.01 -18.82
C GLU A 298 -8.37 25.46 -19.33
N LYS A 299 -7.37 26.25 -18.88
CA LYS A 299 -7.16 27.62 -19.39
C LYS A 299 -6.91 27.67 -20.90
N ARG A 300 -6.19 26.69 -21.45
CA ARG A 300 -5.95 26.60 -22.90
C ARG A 300 -7.24 26.25 -23.66
N ILE A 301 -8.09 25.40 -23.10
CA ILE A 301 -9.39 25.07 -23.69
C ILE A 301 -10.26 26.33 -23.72
N GLU A 302 -10.37 27.05 -22.61
CA GLU A 302 -11.15 28.29 -22.51
C GLU A 302 -10.67 29.36 -23.52
N GLN A 303 -9.36 29.55 -23.66
CA GLN A 303 -8.79 30.45 -24.67
C GLN A 303 -9.19 30.03 -26.09
N ARG A 304 -9.11 28.74 -26.42
CA ARG A 304 -9.50 28.24 -27.74
C ARG A 304 -10.99 28.36 -28.00
N GLU A 305 -11.83 28.18 -26.98
CA GLU A 305 -13.27 28.39 -27.11
C GLU A 305 -13.59 29.87 -27.40
N SER A 306 -12.95 30.81 -26.71
CA SER A 306 -13.06 32.24 -27.01
C SER A 306 -12.63 32.56 -28.45
N GLU A 307 -11.46 32.08 -28.88
CA GLU A 307 -10.98 32.27 -30.26
C GLU A 307 -11.96 31.69 -31.30
N LEU A 308 -12.56 30.55 -31.01
CA LEU A 308 -13.58 29.94 -31.89
C LEU A 308 -14.85 30.78 -31.95
N THR A 309 -15.29 31.37 -30.84
CA THR A 309 -16.45 32.27 -30.83
C THR A 309 -16.18 33.54 -31.62
N ASP A 310 -15.00 34.13 -31.47
CA ASP A 310 -14.60 35.33 -32.20
C ASP A 310 -14.55 35.06 -33.71
N ARG A 311 -13.89 33.97 -34.12
CA ARG A 311 -13.84 33.56 -35.54
C ARG A 311 -15.21 33.28 -36.13
N LYS A 312 -16.13 32.65 -35.37
CA LYS A 312 -17.51 32.42 -35.82
C LYS A 312 -18.24 33.74 -36.04
N SER A 313 -18.04 34.73 -35.17
CA SER A 313 -18.64 36.05 -35.33
C SER A 313 -18.09 36.78 -36.56
N GLU A 314 -16.78 36.66 -36.82
CA GLU A 314 -16.12 37.23 -37.99
C GLU A 314 -16.64 36.59 -39.29
N ILE A 315 -16.75 35.26 -39.33
CA ILE A 315 -17.34 34.54 -40.48
C ILE A 315 -18.77 35.02 -40.73
N ALA A 316 -19.61 35.13 -39.70
CA ALA A 316 -20.99 35.60 -39.85
C ALA A 316 -21.05 37.05 -40.37
N ALA A 317 -20.14 37.92 -39.94
CA ALA A 317 -20.04 39.30 -40.43
C ALA A 317 -19.60 39.35 -41.90
N LEU A 318 -18.62 38.53 -42.30
CA LEU A 318 -18.19 38.41 -43.69
C LEU A 318 -19.29 37.85 -44.59
N GLU A 319 -20.02 36.82 -44.14
CA GLU A 319 -21.17 36.27 -44.86
C GLU A 319 -22.31 37.29 -45.02
N ALA A 320 -22.57 38.13 -44.01
CA ALA A 320 -23.52 39.22 -44.14
C ALA A 320 -23.04 40.26 -45.16
N ARG A 321 -21.74 40.60 -45.15
CA ARG A 321 -21.16 41.55 -46.10
C ARG A 321 -21.23 41.03 -47.54
N ILE A 322 -20.91 39.75 -47.76
CA ILE A 322 -21.03 39.11 -49.08
C ILE A 322 -22.47 39.22 -49.58
N ARG A 323 -23.46 38.86 -48.76
CA ARG A 323 -24.89 38.97 -49.12
C ARG A 323 -25.30 40.40 -49.49
N THR A 324 -24.82 41.41 -48.77
CA THR A 324 -25.10 42.81 -49.13
C THR A 324 -24.49 43.19 -50.48
N LEU A 325 -23.23 42.80 -50.72
CA LEU A 325 -22.54 43.09 -51.97
C LEU A 325 -23.17 42.38 -53.17
N GLU A 326 -23.64 41.15 -52.99
CA GLU A 326 -24.38 40.40 -54.01
C GLU A 326 -25.70 41.10 -54.36
N SER A 327 -26.47 41.52 -53.35
CA SER A 327 -27.71 42.29 -53.54
C SER A 327 -27.46 43.62 -54.26
N ASP A 328 -26.45 44.38 -53.84
CA ASP A 328 -26.08 45.65 -54.47
C ASP A 328 -25.67 45.45 -55.94
N LEU A 329 -24.90 44.39 -56.22
CA LEU A 329 -24.49 44.02 -57.58
C LEU A 329 -25.69 43.62 -58.45
N GLU A 330 -26.68 42.91 -57.90
CA GLU A 330 -27.91 42.56 -58.62
C GLU A 330 -28.77 43.78 -58.94
N VAL A 331 -28.89 44.73 -58.01
CA VAL A 331 -29.58 46.01 -58.25
C VAL A 331 -28.89 46.79 -59.36
N GLU A 332 -27.58 46.99 -59.26
CA GLU A 332 -26.79 47.69 -60.27
C GLU A 332 -26.89 47.02 -61.66
N ARG A 333 -26.88 45.67 -61.71
CA ARG A 333 -27.06 44.94 -62.97
C ARG A 333 -28.45 45.14 -63.57
N ARG A 334 -29.49 45.21 -62.73
CA ARG A 334 -30.87 45.45 -63.14
C ARG A 334 -31.02 46.88 -63.67
N ASP A 335 -30.47 47.86 -62.97
CA ASP A 335 -30.52 49.27 -63.36
C ASP A 335 -29.82 49.47 -64.72
N ARG A 336 -28.62 48.91 -64.90
CA ARG A 336 -27.93 48.92 -66.21
C ARG A 336 -28.68 48.18 -67.32
N MET A 337 -29.52 47.20 -66.99
CA MET A 337 -30.35 46.52 -67.99
C MET A 337 -31.54 47.40 -68.38
N ILE A 338 -32.16 48.07 -67.41
CA ILE A 338 -33.23 49.04 -67.62
C ILE A 338 -32.74 50.22 -68.45
N ASP A 339 -31.59 50.82 -68.09
CA ASP A 339 -30.98 51.93 -68.83
C ASP A 339 -30.68 51.52 -70.27
N ARG A 340 -30.08 50.33 -70.47
CA ARG A 340 -29.85 49.79 -71.83
C ARG A 340 -31.14 49.60 -72.61
N SER A 341 -32.22 49.14 -71.96
CA SER A 341 -33.53 49.00 -72.61
C SER A 341 -34.09 50.37 -73.01
N HIS A 342 -34.03 51.36 -72.12
CA HIS A 342 -34.48 52.72 -72.42
C HIS A 342 -33.71 53.34 -73.57
N HIS A 343 -32.38 53.22 -73.58
CA HIS A 343 -31.57 53.71 -74.70
C HIS A 343 -31.88 53.00 -76.02
N LEU A 344 -32.18 51.69 -75.99
CA LEU A 344 -32.60 50.95 -77.18
C LEU A 344 -33.98 51.40 -77.67
N ASP A 345 -34.96 51.56 -76.78
CA ASP A 345 -36.31 52.02 -77.11
C ASP A 345 -36.30 53.46 -77.66
N ASP A 346 -35.50 54.34 -77.06
CA ASP A 346 -35.28 55.71 -77.54
C ASP A 346 -34.66 55.71 -78.94
N TYR A 347 -33.64 54.87 -79.16
CA TYR A 347 -33.03 54.69 -80.46
C TYR A 347 -34.02 54.17 -81.51
N GLU A 348 -34.83 53.16 -81.19
CA GLU A 348 -35.85 52.62 -82.10
C GLU A 348 -36.95 53.64 -82.41
N THR A 349 -37.35 54.42 -81.42
CA THR A 349 -38.31 55.51 -81.57
C THR A 349 -37.76 56.60 -82.49
N LEU A 350 -36.52 57.02 -82.28
CA LEU A 350 -35.83 57.98 -83.13
C LEU A 350 -35.70 57.45 -84.55
N ARG A 351 -35.25 56.21 -84.73
CA ARG A 351 -35.12 55.55 -86.04
C ARG A 351 -36.46 55.52 -86.77
N THR A 352 -37.53 55.14 -86.09
CA THR A 352 -38.89 55.08 -86.67
C THR A 352 -39.40 56.46 -87.04
N ARG A 353 -39.16 57.48 -86.19
CA ARG A 353 -39.52 58.88 -86.46
C ARG A 353 -38.80 59.38 -87.71
N VAL A 354 -37.47 59.24 -87.76
CA VAL A 354 -36.64 59.65 -88.90
C VAL A 354 -37.08 58.93 -90.18
N THR A 355 -37.31 57.61 -90.12
CA THR A 355 -37.78 56.84 -91.28
C THR A 355 -39.11 57.36 -91.81
N ARG A 356 -40.11 57.56 -90.93
CA ARG A 356 -41.42 58.09 -91.33
C ARG A 356 -41.34 59.50 -91.89
N THR A 357 -40.47 60.36 -91.33
CA THR A 357 -40.31 61.70 -91.87
C THR A 357 -39.66 61.62 -93.24
N LEU A 358 -38.59 60.83 -93.43
CA LEU A 358 -37.97 60.61 -94.74
C LEU A 358 -38.98 60.07 -95.77
N ASP A 359 -39.79 59.06 -95.42
CA ASP A 359 -40.82 58.52 -96.31
C ASP A 359 -41.83 59.59 -96.75
N ARG A 360 -42.37 60.39 -95.81
CA ARG A 360 -43.28 61.49 -96.13
C ARG A 360 -42.63 62.55 -97.01
N GLN A 361 -41.34 62.81 -96.83
CA GLN A 361 -40.61 63.76 -97.67
C GLN A 361 -40.35 63.20 -99.07
N ILE A 362 -40.08 61.90 -99.20
CA ILE A 362 -39.98 61.21 -100.49
C ILE A 362 -41.31 61.32 -101.25
N ASP A 363 -42.45 61.11 -100.56
CA ASP A 363 -43.78 61.25 -101.17
C ASP A 363 -44.04 62.71 -101.63
N LEU A 364 -43.79 63.70 -100.77
CA LEU A 364 -43.94 65.13 -101.11
C LEU A 364 -43.06 65.57 -102.28
N LEU A 365 -41.81 65.11 -102.33
CA LEU A 365 -40.90 65.40 -103.43
C LEU A 365 -41.31 64.65 -104.71
N SER A 366 -41.89 63.46 -104.60
CA SER A 366 -42.43 62.71 -105.74
C SER A 366 -43.63 63.43 -106.35
N ASP A 367 -44.53 63.97 -105.51
CA ASP A 367 -45.66 64.81 -105.94
C ASP A 367 -45.17 66.12 -106.58
N GLY A 368 -44.17 66.78 -105.98
CA GLY A 368 -43.51 67.96 -106.57
C GLY A 368 -42.88 67.65 -107.94
N LEU A 369 -42.21 66.50 -108.08
CA LEU A 369 -41.63 66.05 -109.35
C LEU A 369 -42.72 65.74 -110.40
N HIS A 370 -43.86 65.21 -109.97
CA HIS A 370 -45.03 65.03 -110.83
C HIS A 370 -45.63 66.37 -111.28
N ALA A 371 -45.70 67.38 -110.40
CA ALA A 371 -46.15 68.73 -110.72
C ALA A 371 -45.22 69.42 -111.74
N LEU A 372 -43.90 69.23 -111.60
CA LEU A 372 -42.90 69.75 -112.54
C LEU A 372 -43.07 69.15 -113.94
N ARG A 373 -43.27 67.81 -114.01
CA ARG A 373 -43.51 67.10 -115.27
C ARG A 373 -44.76 67.57 -116.02
N ASN A 374 -45.75 68.10 -115.28
CA ASN A 374 -47.01 68.60 -115.82
C ASN A 374 -47.02 70.14 -116.03
N GLY A 375 -45.87 70.82 -115.96
CA GLY A 375 -45.73 72.24 -116.29
C GLY A 375 -46.14 73.22 -115.18
N SER A 376 -46.37 72.76 -113.95
CA SER A 376 -46.76 73.60 -112.82
C SER A 376 -45.56 73.96 -111.93
N VAL A 377 -44.75 74.93 -112.38
CA VAL A 377 -43.52 75.35 -111.68
C VAL A 377 -43.80 75.93 -110.30
N SER A 378 -44.84 76.74 -110.15
CA SER A 378 -45.21 77.35 -108.86
C SER A 378 -45.57 76.31 -107.79
N ILE A 379 -46.20 75.21 -108.19
CA ILE A 379 -46.60 74.13 -107.28
C ILE A 379 -45.37 73.31 -106.86
N THR A 380 -44.43 73.11 -107.78
CA THR A 380 -43.17 72.39 -107.51
C THR A 380 -42.33 73.10 -106.46
N ASP A 381 -42.22 74.43 -106.54
CA ASP A 381 -41.43 75.24 -105.61
C ASP A 381 -42.00 75.15 -104.19
N GLU A 382 -43.32 75.14 -104.04
CA GLU A 382 -44.01 74.98 -102.75
C GLU A 382 -43.74 73.59 -102.12
N TYR A 383 -43.78 72.51 -102.91
CA TYR A 383 -43.48 71.17 -102.41
C TYR A 383 -42.00 71.01 -102.01
N ILE A 384 -41.07 71.59 -102.77
CA ILE A 384 -39.63 71.57 -102.45
C ILE A 384 -39.36 72.40 -101.19
N GLU A 385 -39.89 73.63 -101.11
CA GLU A 385 -39.67 74.51 -99.96
C GLU A 385 -40.22 73.88 -98.67
N ARG A 386 -41.42 73.28 -98.74
CA ARG A 386 -42.03 72.56 -97.61
C ARG A 386 -41.22 71.34 -97.21
N SER A 387 -40.65 70.62 -98.18
CA SER A 387 -39.84 69.44 -97.90
C SER A 387 -38.50 69.78 -97.25
N VAL A 388 -37.78 70.74 -97.83
CA VAL A 388 -36.53 71.25 -97.29
C VAL A 388 -36.74 71.88 -95.91
N GLY A 389 -37.83 72.62 -95.70
CA GLY A 389 -38.18 73.20 -94.41
C GLY A 389 -38.41 72.14 -93.33
N THR A 390 -39.08 71.03 -93.68
CA THR A 390 -39.33 69.93 -92.73
C THR A 390 -38.06 69.14 -92.42
N LEU A 391 -37.22 68.85 -93.43
CA LEU A 391 -35.93 68.17 -93.24
C LEU A 391 -34.95 69.00 -92.41
N LYS A 392 -34.90 70.32 -92.62
CA LYS A 392 -34.08 71.22 -91.78
C LYS A 392 -34.51 71.18 -90.32
N LYS A 393 -35.82 71.17 -90.06
CA LYS A 393 -36.36 71.11 -88.70
C LYS A 393 -36.03 69.79 -88.00
N GLU A 394 -36.15 68.65 -88.70
CA GLU A 394 -35.77 67.34 -88.15
C GLU A 394 -34.26 67.22 -87.94
N LEU A 395 -33.44 67.80 -88.81
CA LEU A 395 -31.98 67.80 -88.65
C LEU A 395 -31.53 68.64 -87.45
N GLU A 396 -32.22 69.76 -87.19
CA GLU A 396 -32.00 70.58 -85.98
C GLU A 396 -32.42 69.82 -84.72
N GLN A 397 -33.56 69.12 -84.75
CA GLN A 397 -34.02 68.27 -83.64
C GLN A 397 -33.08 67.09 -83.37
N LEU A 398 -32.55 66.44 -84.40
CA LEU A 398 -31.54 65.37 -84.25
C LEU A 398 -30.21 65.88 -83.70
N ARG A 399 -29.83 67.12 -84.02
CA ARG A 399 -28.62 67.74 -83.46
C ARG A 399 -28.81 68.03 -81.98
N ASP A 400 -29.97 68.58 -81.60
CA ASP A 400 -30.30 68.88 -80.22
C ASP A 400 -30.45 67.59 -79.37
N ASP A 401 -31.07 66.54 -79.92
CA ASP A 401 -31.18 65.22 -79.28
C ASP A 401 -29.81 64.51 -79.15
N GLY A 402 -28.85 64.83 -80.03
CA GLY A 402 -27.48 64.31 -80.00
C GLY A 402 -26.52 65.05 -79.05
N GLU A 403 -26.84 66.29 -78.68
CA GLU A 403 -26.07 67.07 -77.68
C GLU A 403 -26.51 66.78 -76.23
N GLY A 404 -27.60 66.03 -76.05
CA GLY A 404 -28.18 65.68 -74.74
C GLY A 404 -27.68 64.37 -74.11
N TYR A 405 -26.66 63.73 -74.67
CA TYR A 405 -26.07 62.46 -74.20
C TYR A 405 -24.64 62.59 -73.68
#